data_AF-A0A2P4Z0X7-F1
#
_entry.id   AF-A0A2P4Z0X7-F1
#
_cell.length_a   1.000
_cell.length_b   1.000
_cell.length_c   1.000
_cell.angle_alpha   90.00
_cell.angle_beta   90.00
_cell.angle_gamma   90.00
#
_symmetry.space_group_name_H-M   'P 1'
#
loop_
_entity.id
_entity.type
_entity.pdbx_description
1 polymer ?
#
loop_
_entity_poly.entity_id
_entity_poly.type
_entity_poly.pdbx_seq_one_letter_code
_entity_poly.pdbx_strand_id
1 'polypeptide(L)'
;MKETYIEIAHQIGKGWDTLSKYIQRSVNAISHLLTTLELHFSNDIICNQTSEEILQSSRFNIINDLTTRIKNLSSELHNYVSQFFKEHFSNLEKTIKWINDEYSTFNHYNSDKDSKITSIKRVQVLNNSLKLCTLIKSNYDFILNFTCIIADNIDEFVLQKLIDSNKKYPNKSSTLFDNKILDEIRKIENFNCYNCRTELEVISNYLEKN
;
A
#
# COMPACT_ATOMS: atom_id res chain seq x y z
N MET A 1 14.46 29.30 10.57
CA MET A 1 15.09 28.01 10.17
C MET A 1 14.53 26.78 10.90
N LYS A 2 13.72 26.90 11.97
CA LYS A 2 13.13 25.74 12.69
C LYS A 2 11.82 25.19 12.08
N GLU A 3 11.18 25.88 11.14
CA GLU A 3 9.89 25.44 10.56
C GLU A 3 10.02 24.67 9.25
N THR A 4 11.25 24.55 8.75
CA THR A 4 11.58 23.88 7.49
C THR A 4 11.13 22.41 7.46
N TYR A 5 11.14 21.70 8.59
CA TYR A 5 10.65 20.32 8.63
C TYR A 5 9.11 20.20 8.64
N ILE A 6 8.39 21.21 9.15
CA ILE A 6 6.92 21.28 9.03
C ILE A 6 6.54 21.60 7.57
N GLU A 7 7.28 22.51 6.93
CA GLU A 7 7.14 22.79 5.50
C GLU A 7 7.42 21.55 4.63
N ILE A 8 8.49 20.81 4.93
CA ILE A 8 8.82 19.55 4.25
C ILE A 8 7.70 18.53 4.44
N ALA A 9 7.17 18.34 5.67
CA ALA A 9 6.04 17.45 5.92
C ALA A 9 4.83 17.82 5.05
N HIS A 10 4.53 19.12 4.96
CA HIS A 10 3.45 19.64 4.12
C HIS A 10 3.66 19.35 2.62
N GLN A 11 4.86 19.57 2.09
CA GLN A 11 5.18 19.27 0.68
C GLN A 11 5.04 17.79 0.36
N ILE A 12 5.56 16.91 1.25
CA ILE A 12 5.40 15.46 1.11
C ILE A 12 3.91 15.09 1.12
N GLY A 13 3.14 15.65 2.06
CA GLY A 13 1.71 15.42 2.14
C GLY A 13 0.96 15.83 0.86
N LYS A 14 1.29 16.98 0.26
CA LYS A 14 0.69 17.42 -1.01
C LYS A 14 0.94 16.43 -2.15
N GLY A 15 2.17 15.94 -2.26
CA GLY A 15 2.49 14.90 -3.23
C GLY A 15 1.71 13.60 -2.98
N TRP A 16 1.58 13.21 -1.70
CA TRP A 16 0.82 12.03 -1.30
C TRP A 16 -0.70 12.15 -1.55
N ASP A 17 -1.33 13.31 -1.35
CA ASP A 17 -2.77 13.48 -1.63
C ASP A 17 -3.12 13.16 -3.09
N THR A 18 -2.20 13.48 -4.01
CA THR A 18 -2.36 13.15 -5.42
C THR A 18 -2.13 11.66 -5.66
N LEU A 19 -1.04 11.11 -5.11
CA LEU A 19 -0.64 9.71 -5.31
C LEU A 19 -1.60 8.71 -4.66
N SER A 20 -2.14 9.00 -3.48
CA SER A 20 -3.00 8.10 -2.70
C SER A 20 -4.24 7.65 -3.48
N LYS A 21 -4.82 8.53 -4.29
CA LYS A 21 -5.97 8.21 -5.16
C LYS A 21 -5.60 7.22 -6.25
N TYR A 22 -4.40 7.36 -6.83
CA TYR A 22 -3.87 6.40 -7.80
C TYR A 22 -3.60 5.05 -7.13
N ILE A 23 -2.92 5.05 -5.98
CA ILE A 23 -2.65 3.83 -5.20
C ILE A 23 -3.96 3.09 -4.91
N GLN A 24 -4.98 3.76 -4.37
CA GLN A 24 -6.24 3.11 -4.04
C GLN A 24 -6.92 2.49 -5.26
N ARG A 25 -6.91 3.19 -6.41
CA ARG A 25 -7.49 2.67 -7.65
C ARG A 25 -6.76 1.42 -8.13
N SER A 26 -5.43 1.44 -8.14
CA SER A 26 -4.61 0.29 -8.55
C SER A 26 -4.79 -0.90 -7.61
N VAL A 27 -4.81 -0.64 -6.29
CA VAL A 27 -5.10 -1.66 -5.27
C VAL A 27 -6.46 -2.30 -5.49
N ASN A 28 -7.51 -1.50 -5.67
CA ASN A 28 -8.86 -2.02 -5.93
C ASN A 28 -8.90 -2.85 -7.22
N ALA A 29 -8.22 -2.40 -8.28
CA ALA A 29 -8.16 -3.13 -9.54
C ALA A 29 -7.45 -4.48 -9.39
N ILE A 30 -6.31 -4.52 -8.69
CA ILE A 30 -5.57 -5.75 -8.42
C ILE A 30 -6.41 -6.70 -7.55
N SER A 31 -7.06 -6.19 -6.50
CA SER A 31 -7.97 -6.97 -5.65
C SER A 31 -9.11 -7.60 -6.46
N HIS A 32 -9.78 -6.83 -7.33
CA HIS A 32 -10.83 -7.37 -8.20
C HIS A 32 -10.33 -8.43 -9.18
N LEU A 33 -9.13 -8.24 -9.74
CA LEU A 33 -8.52 -9.24 -10.63
C LEU A 33 -8.18 -10.53 -9.88
N LEU A 34 -7.67 -10.43 -8.65
CA LEU A 34 -7.40 -11.58 -7.78
C LEU A 34 -8.69 -12.35 -7.47
N THR A 35 -9.76 -11.67 -7.07
CA THR A 35 -11.07 -12.31 -6.84
C THR A 35 -11.59 -12.98 -8.12
N THR A 36 -11.45 -12.32 -9.27
CA THR A 36 -11.87 -12.88 -10.56
C THR A 36 -11.07 -14.14 -10.91
N LEU A 37 -9.75 -14.11 -10.67
CA LEU A 37 -8.86 -15.26 -10.85
C LEU A 37 -9.26 -16.43 -9.94
N GLU A 38 -9.59 -16.18 -8.68
CA GLU A 38 -10.08 -17.20 -7.74
C GLU A 38 -11.41 -17.82 -8.17
N LEU A 39 -12.35 -17.03 -8.71
CA LEU A 39 -13.59 -17.54 -9.27
C LEU A 39 -13.33 -18.48 -10.46
N HIS A 40 -12.34 -18.16 -11.30
CA HIS A 40 -11.94 -19.04 -12.38
C HIS A 40 -11.28 -20.34 -11.91
N PHE A 41 -10.81 -20.44 -10.66
CA PHE A 41 -10.40 -21.70 -10.05
C PHE A 41 -11.56 -22.48 -9.43
N SER A 42 -12.60 -21.79 -8.96
CA SER A 42 -13.68 -22.35 -8.11
C SER A 42 -14.81 -23.07 -8.85
N ASN A 43 -14.77 -23.23 -10.17
CA ASN A 43 -15.81 -23.92 -10.96
C ASN A 43 -15.43 -25.40 -11.18
N ASP A 44 -16.16 -26.46 -10.79
CA ASP A 44 -17.50 -26.73 -10.21
C ASP A 44 -18.76 -26.12 -10.86
N ILE A 45 -18.64 -25.20 -11.82
CA ILE A 45 -19.76 -24.90 -12.71
C ILE A 45 -19.77 -25.99 -13.78
N ILE A 46 -20.53 -27.04 -13.48
CA ILE A 46 -20.96 -28.12 -14.35
C ILE A 46 -21.63 -27.48 -15.58
N CYS A 47 -20.85 -27.21 -16.63
CA CYS A 47 -21.38 -27.10 -17.98
C CYS A 47 -21.27 -28.50 -18.59
N ASN A 48 -22.39 -29.22 -18.59
CA ASN A 48 -22.64 -30.33 -19.50
C ASN A 48 -22.51 -29.83 -20.94
N GLN A 49 -21.30 -29.66 -21.46
CA GLN A 49 -21.07 -29.24 -22.83
C GLN A 49 -19.87 -29.99 -23.43
N THR A 50 -20.17 -30.68 -24.51
CA THR A 50 -19.45 -31.76 -25.19
C THR A 50 -18.19 -31.34 -25.96
N SER A 51 -17.26 -30.59 -25.35
CA SER A 51 -15.93 -30.34 -25.93
C SER A 51 -14.90 -29.90 -24.88
N GLU A 52 -14.44 -30.86 -24.06
CA GLU A 52 -13.51 -30.64 -22.94
C GLU A 52 -12.19 -29.94 -23.35
N GLU A 53 -11.65 -30.18 -24.55
CA GLU A 53 -10.37 -29.60 -24.99
C GLU A 53 -10.46 -28.10 -25.36
N ILE A 54 -11.57 -27.65 -25.95
CA ILE A 54 -11.76 -26.23 -26.34
C ILE A 54 -12.05 -25.37 -25.11
N LEU A 55 -12.79 -25.90 -24.13
CA LEU A 55 -13.08 -25.21 -22.88
C LEU A 55 -11.83 -25.07 -21.99
N GLN A 56 -10.98 -26.09 -21.91
CA GLN A 56 -9.73 -26.03 -21.14
C GLN A 56 -8.73 -25.01 -21.70
N SER A 57 -8.59 -24.92 -23.03
CA SER A 57 -7.73 -23.90 -23.65
C SER A 57 -8.24 -22.47 -23.43
N SER A 58 -9.57 -22.27 -23.45
CA SER A 58 -10.17 -20.95 -23.16
C SER A 58 -9.95 -20.50 -21.71
N ARG A 59 -10.08 -21.40 -20.74
CA ARG A 59 -9.86 -21.12 -19.31
C ARG A 59 -8.39 -20.81 -19.02
N PHE A 60 -7.47 -21.56 -19.64
CA PHE A 60 -6.04 -21.30 -19.52
C PHE A 60 -5.67 -19.90 -20.05
N ASN A 61 -6.21 -19.52 -21.20
CA ASN A 61 -5.98 -18.18 -21.77
C ASN A 61 -6.50 -17.06 -20.85
N ILE A 62 -7.68 -17.24 -20.25
CA ILE A 62 -8.24 -16.27 -19.30
C ILE A 62 -7.38 -16.16 -18.04
N ILE A 63 -6.99 -17.30 -17.44
CA ILE A 63 -6.12 -17.32 -16.25
C ILE A 63 -4.79 -16.64 -16.55
N ASN A 64 -4.20 -16.91 -17.71
CA ASN A 64 -2.94 -16.30 -18.13
C ASN A 64 -3.08 -14.78 -18.35
N ASP A 65 -4.18 -14.33 -18.97
CA ASP A 65 -4.49 -12.89 -19.12
C ASP A 65 -4.61 -12.20 -17.77
N LEU A 66 -5.43 -12.74 -16.86
CA LEU A 66 -5.64 -12.19 -15.52
C LEU A 66 -4.33 -12.11 -14.74
N THR A 67 -3.53 -13.18 -14.76
CA THR A 67 -2.23 -13.24 -14.09
C THR A 67 -1.27 -12.18 -14.65
N THR A 68 -1.21 -12.05 -15.97
CA THR A 68 -0.38 -11.03 -16.64
C THR A 68 -0.81 -9.62 -16.26
N ARG A 69 -2.12 -9.35 -16.23
CA ARG A 69 -2.67 -8.04 -15.84
C ARG A 69 -2.39 -7.71 -14.38
N ILE A 70 -2.51 -8.68 -13.47
CA ILE A 70 -2.15 -8.52 -12.05
C ILE A 70 -0.68 -8.13 -11.93
N LYS A 71 0.23 -8.85 -12.61
CA LYS A 71 1.66 -8.56 -12.59
C LYS A 71 1.99 -7.16 -13.11
N ASN A 72 1.42 -6.80 -14.26
CA ASN A 72 1.68 -5.51 -14.88
C ASN A 72 1.22 -4.37 -13.96
N LEU A 73 0.00 -4.44 -13.42
CA LEU A 73 -0.52 -3.44 -12.49
C LEU A 73 0.30 -3.37 -11.20
N SER A 74 0.73 -4.51 -10.65
CA SER A 74 1.60 -4.53 -9.47
C SER A 74 2.97 -3.91 -9.75
N SER A 75 3.56 -4.19 -10.91
CA SER A 75 4.84 -3.61 -11.33
C SER A 75 4.73 -2.10 -11.56
N GLU A 76 3.69 -1.64 -12.24
CA GLU A 76 3.41 -0.21 -12.43
C GLU A 76 3.22 0.49 -11.08
N LEU A 77 2.38 -0.05 -10.20
CA LEU A 77 2.14 0.48 -8.86
C LEU A 77 3.45 0.57 -8.05
N HIS A 78 4.25 -0.50 -8.07
CA HIS A 78 5.56 -0.55 -7.41
C HIS A 78 6.47 0.57 -7.90
N ASN A 79 6.57 0.75 -9.22
CA ASN A 79 7.44 1.77 -9.82
C ASN A 79 7.00 3.19 -9.47
N TYR A 80 5.70 3.48 -9.56
CA TYR A 80 5.16 4.80 -9.21
C TYR A 80 5.42 5.17 -7.74
N VAL A 81 5.18 4.21 -6.83
CA VAL A 81 5.34 4.40 -5.39
C VAL A 81 6.83 4.53 -5.04
N SER A 82 7.68 3.69 -5.61
CA SER A 82 9.13 3.76 -5.45
C SER A 82 9.71 5.09 -5.95
N GLN A 83 9.22 5.61 -7.08
CA GLN A 83 9.68 6.90 -7.61
C GLN A 83 9.33 8.06 -6.66
N PHE A 84 8.09 8.10 -6.17
CA PHE A 84 7.66 9.12 -5.19
C PHE A 84 8.55 9.11 -3.95
N PHE A 85 8.87 7.93 -3.41
CA PHE A 85 9.72 7.84 -2.22
C PHE A 85 11.20 8.04 -2.51
N LYS A 86 11.70 7.74 -3.70
CA LYS A 86 13.09 8.09 -4.06
C LYS A 86 13.34 9.60 -3.91
N GLU A 87 12.34 10.41 -4.20
CA GLU A 87 12.41 11.88 -4.11
C GLU A 87 12.15 12.40 -2.68
N HIS A 88 11.42 11.64 -1.85
CA HIS A 88 10.90 12.14 -0.56
C HIS A 88 11.31 11.35 0.70
N PHE A 89 11.79 10.10 0.59
CA PHE A 89 12.01 9.18 1.73
C PHE A 89 13.08 9.69 2.71
N SER A 90 14.22 10.17 2.21
CA SER A 90 15.27 10.73 3.09
C SER A 90 14.74 11.92 3.90
N ASN A 91 13.90 12.76 3.29
CA ASN A 91 13.30 13.92 3.94
C ASN A 91 12.21 13.49 4.92
N LEU A 92 11.43 12.45 4.60
CA LEU A 92 10.42 11.88 5.49
C LEU A 92 11.04 11.37 6.80
N GLU A 93 12.09 10.56 6.72
CA GLU A 93 12.74 10.00 7.91
C GLU A 93 13.40 11.08 8.77
N LYS A 94 14.07 12.06 8.14
CA LYS A 94 14.63 13.21 8.84
C LYS A 94 13.55 14.04 9.52
N THR A 95 12.41 14.24 8.86
CA THR A 95 11.26 14.98 9.39
C THR A 95 10.67 14.27 10.61
N ILE A 96 10.42 12.97 10.53
CA ILE A 96 9.92 12.16 11.65
C ILE A 96 10.89 12.27 12.85
N LYS A 97 12.19 12.08 12.60
CA LYS A 97 13.21 12.18 13.65
C LYS A 97 13.22 13.56 14.30
N TRP A 98 13.28 14.61 13.49
CA TRP A 98 13.32 15.98 13.99
C TRP A 98 12.07 16.33 14.81
N ILE A 99 10.88 15.91 14.39
CA ILE A 99 9.64 16.17 15.14
C ILE A 99 9.68 15.45 16.49
N ASN A 100 10.14 14.20 16.55
CA ASN A 100 10.30 13.47 17.81
C ASN A 100 11.31 14.14 18.75
N ASP A 101 12.43 14.62 18.21
CA ASP A 101 13.43 15.38 18.96
C ASP A 101 12.82 16.66 19.53
N GLU A 102 12.07 17.44 18.73
CA GLU A 102 11.38 18.63 19.22
C GLU A 102 10.37 18.30 20.33
N TYR A 103 9.57 17.23 20.18
CA TYR A 103 8.65 16.77 21.22
C TYR A 103 9.34 16.50 22.56
N SER A 104 10.52 15.88 22.54
CA SER A 104 11.27 15.57 23.75
C SER A 104 11.71 16.84 24.53
N THR A 105 11.88 17.95 23.81
CA THR A 105 12.29 19.24 24.40
C THR A 105 11.14 20.06 24.97
N PHE A 106 9.88 19.74 24.63
CA PHE A 106 8.70 20.51 25.04
C PHE A 106 8.42 20.47 26.55
N ASN A 107 8.93 19.49 27.30
CA ASN A 107 8.79 19.43 28.75
C ASN A 107 9.43 20.62 29.51
N HIS A 108 10.14 21.51 28.82
CA HIS A 108 10.88 22.64 29.41
C HIS A 108 10.23 24.02 29.14
N TYR A 109 9.08 24.09 28.45
CA TYR A 109 8.49 25.38 28.04
C TYR A 109 7.19 25.75 28.79
N ASN A 110 7.28 26.90 29.46
CA ASN A 110 6.28 27.96 29.66
C ASN A 110 5.45 28.05 30.97
N SER A 111 5.72 29.13 31.69
CA SER A 111 4.99 29.68 32.85
C SER A 111 3.89 30.70 32.48
N ASP A 112 3.84 31.25 31.27
CA ASP A 112 2.96 32.37 30.89
C ASP A 112 1.80 32.02 29.94
N LYS A 113 0.71 32.82 29.91
CA LYS A 113 -0.57 32.41 29.26
C LYS A 113 -0.56 32.46 27.72
N ASP A 114 -0.01 33.50 27.10
CA ASP A 114 0.05 33.62 25.64
C ASP A 114 1.11 32.69 25.03
N SER A 115 2.23 32.52 25.75
CA SER A 115 3.26 31.55 25.38
C SER A 115 2.74 30.11 25.45
N LYS A 116 1.84 29.79 26.38
CA LYS A 116 1.11 28.50 26.40
C LYS A 116 0.24 28.28 25.16
N ILE A 117 -0.51 29.27 24.68
CA ILE A 117 -1.38 29.11 23.49
C ILE A 117 -0.57 28.88 22.23
N THR A 118 0.51 29.67 22.04
CA THR A 118 1.43 29.48 20.90
C THR A 118 2.14 28.13 20.97
N SER A 119 2.56 27.70 22.17
CA SER A 119 3.10 26.35 22.39
C SER A 119 2.09 25.26 22.04
N ILE A 120 0.82 25.39 22.42
CA ILE A 120 -0.22 24.39 22.11
C ILE A 120 -0.45 24.27 20.61
N LYS A 121 -0.54 25.39 19.88
CA LYS A 121 -0.71 25.38 18.41
C LYS A 121 0.48 24.70 17.71
N ARG A 122 1.70 25.01 18.15
CA ARG A 122 2.92 24.38 17.62
C ARG A 122 2.94 22.88 17.90
N VAL A 123 2.59 22.45 19.11
CA VAL A 123 2.48 21.02 19.47
C VAL A 123 1.44 20.32 18.60
N GLN A 124 0.26 20.92 18.40
CA GLN A 124 -0.76 20.36 17.52
C GLN A 124 -0.24 20.14 16.10
N VAL A 125 0.50 21.10 15.55
CA VAL A 125 1.04 20.99 14.18
C VAL A 125 2.16 19.97 14.11
N LEU A 126 3.05 19.91 15.11
CA LEU A 126 4.04 18.84 15.22
C LEU A 126 3.37 17.45 15.28
N ASN A 127 2.26 17.30 16.01
CA ASN A 127 1.51 16.05 16.08
C ASN A 127 0.97 15.65 14.70
N ASN A 128 0.34 16.60 14.01
CA ASN A 128 -0.26 16.35 12.70
C ASN A 128 0.82 16.04 11.65
N SER A 129 1.95 16.75 11.68
CA SER A 129 3.09 16.45 10.81
C SER A 129 3.68 15.07 11.08
N LEU A 130 3.83 14.67 12.34
CA LEU A 130 4.32 13.33 12.70
C LEU A 130 3.36 12.24 12.23
N LYS A 131 2.06 12.42 12.50
CA LYS A 131 1.01 11.51 12.08
C LYS A 131 1.00 11.35 10.56
N LEU A 132 1.03 12.47 9.83
CA LEU A 132 1.07 12.50 8.37
C LEU A 132 2.28 11.72 7.84
N CYS A 133 3.49 12.03 8.30
CA CYS A 133 4.69 11.35 7.80
C CYS A 133 4.72 9.85 8.14
N THR A 134 4.27 9.49 9.35
CA THR A 134 4.27 8.09 9.80
C THR A 134 3.27 7.24 9.02
N LEU A 135 2.06 7.76 8.78
CA LEU A 135 1.03 7.04 8.03
C LEU A 135 1.39 6.90 6.55
N ILE A 136 1.99 7.94 5.96
CA ILE A 136 2.55 7.89 4.60
C ILE A 136 3.62 6.81 4.50
N LYS A 137 4.56 6.75 5.46
CA LYS A 137 5.60 5.70 5.52
C LYS A 137 4.98 4.30 5.61
N SER A 138 4.03 4.11 6.52
CA SER A 138 3.39 2.81 6.72
C SER A 138 2.63 2.33 5.48
N ASN A 139 1.94 3.23 4.76
CA ASN A 139 1.25 2.89 3.52
C ASN A 139 2.24 2.49 2.42
N TYR A 140 3.38 3.18 2.33
CA TYR A 140 4.44 2.84 1.41
C TYR A 140 5.03 1.46 1.65
N ASP A 141 5.41 1.19 2.90
CA ASP A 141 5.99 -0.09 3.29
C ASP A 141 5.02 -1.24 2.95
N PHE A 142 3.71 -1.03 3.22
CA PHE A 142 2.67 -1.97 2.83
C PHE A 142 2.62 -2.21 1.31
N ILE A 143 2.57 -1.15 0.50
CA ILE A 143 2.43 -1.27 -0.95
C ILE A 143 3.68 -1.90 -1.58
N LEU A 144 4.87 -1.55 -1.12
CA LEU A 144 6.09 -2.20 -1.60
C LEU A 144 6.11 -3.69 -1.28
N ASN A 145 5.85 -4.04 -0.02
CA ASN A 145 5.81 -5.44 0.38
C ASN A 145 4.77 -6.22 -0.43
N PHE A 146 3.56 -5.67 -0.56
CA PHE A 146 2.47 -6.28 -1.32
C PHE A 146 2.83 -6.51 -2.79
N THR A 147 3.37 -5.49 -3.47
CA THR A 147 3.71 -5.59 -4.90
C THR A 147 4.85 -6.58 -5.14
N CYS A 148 5.84 -6.65 -4.25
CA CYS A 148 6.88 -7.68 -4.29
C CYS A 148 6.30 -9.09 -4.08
N ILE A 149 5.44 -9.27 -3.07
CA ILE A 149 4.78 -10.55 -2.81
C ILE A 149 4.02 -11.03 -4.04
N ILE A 150 3.26 -10.17 -4.71
CA ILE A 150 2.57 -10.56 -5.95
C ILE A 150 3.56 -10.95 -7.04
N ALA A 151 4.57 -10.12 -7.30
CA ALA A 151 5.52 -10.36 -8.38
C ALA A 151 6.23 -11.71 -8.23
N ASP A 152 6.61 -12.06 -7.00
CA ASP A 152 7.39 -13.25 -6.71
C ASP A 152 6.54 -14.53 -6.65
N ASN A 153 5.23 -14.42 -6.35
CA ASN A 153 4.43 -15.58 -5.93
C ASN A 153 3.20 -15.87 -6.80
N ILE A 154 2.73 -14.94 -7.65
CA ILE A 154 1.45 -15.12 -8.36
C ILE A 154 1.47 -16.29 -9.37
N ASP A 155 2.61 -16.59 -9.99
CA ASP A 155 2.73 -17.74 -10.90
C ASP A 155 2.65 -19.06 -10.15
N GLU A 156 3.33 -19.17 -9.00
CA GLU A 156 3.31 -20.37 -8.18
C GLU A 156 1.90 -20.60 -7.63
N PHE A 157 1.22 -19.54 -7.21
CA PHE A 157 -0.19 -19.58 -6.81
C PHE A 157 -1.08 -20.18 -7.91
N VAL A 158 -0.96 -19.67 -9.15
CA VAL A 158 -1.73 -20.16 -10.30
C VAL A 158 -1.40 -21.62 -10.61
N LEU A 159 -0.11 -21.96 -10.64
CA LEU A 159 0.37 -23.31 -10.94
C LEU A 159 -0.18 -24.33 -9.93
N GLN A 160 -0.19 -24.00 -8.64
CA GLN A 160 -0.75 -24.88 -7.62
C GLN A 160 -2.26 -25.06 -7.78
N LYS A 161 -3.00 -23.98 -7.99
CA LYS A 161 -4.46 -24.05 -8.21
C LYS A 161 -4.84 -24.83 -9.46
N LEU A 162 -3.98 -24.85 -10.48
CA LEU A 162 -4.17 -25.69 -11.67
C LEU A 162 -3.85 -27.18 -11.41
N ILE A 163 -2.79 -27.47 -10.66
CA ILE A 163 -2.33 -28.84 -10.39
C ILE A 163 -3.26 -29.58 -9.41
N ASP A 164 -3.87 -28.88 -8.45
CA ASP A 164 -4.67 -29.50 -7.37
C ASP A 164 -6.07 -30.00 -7.78
N SER A 165 -6.50 -29.81 -9.03
CA SER A 165 -7.89 -30.13 -9.41
C SER A 165 -8.15 -31.57 -9.85
N ASN A 166 -7.15 -32.40 -10.23
CA ASN A 166 -7.46 -33.72 -10.80
C ASN A 166 -6.43 -34.86 -10.69
N LYS A 167 -5.28 -34.69 -10.01
CA LYS A 167 -4.18 -35.64 -10.19
C LYS A 167 -3.35 -35.88 -8.92
N LYS A 168 -3.64 -36.99 -8.21
CA LYS A 168 -2.67 -37.62 -7.29
C LYS A 168 -1.48 -38.14 -8.10
N TYR A 169 -0.42 -37.32 -8.22
CA TYR A 169 0.91 -37.80 -8.63
C TYR A 169 1.86 -37.82 -7.42
N PRO A 170 2.89 -38.69 -7.45
CA PRO A 170 3.70 -38.96 -6.28
C PRO A 170 4.59 -37.76 -5.95
N ASN A 171 4.32 -37.16 -4.78
CA ASN A 171 5.21 -36.36 -3.94
C ASN A 171 6.66 -36.20 -4.45
N LYS A 172 6.91 -35.25 -5.36
CA LYS A 172 8.24 -34.66 -5.60
C LYS A 172 8.14 -33.23 -6.14
N SER A 173 7.37 -32.37 -5.50
CA SER A 173 7.64 -30.92 -5.48
C SER A 173 7.10 -30.36 -4.18
N SER A 174 7.91 -30.44 -3.14
CA SER A 174 7.62 -29.87 -1.83
C SER A 174 7.84 -28.36 -1.86
N THR A 175 6.86 -27.62 -2.37
CA THR A 175 6.53 -26.32 -1.78
C THR A 175 5.01 -26.25 -1.76
N LEU A 176 4.42 -26.54 -0.60
CA LEU A 176 3.09 -26.03 -0.30
C LEU A 176 3.21 -24.51 -0.48
N PHE A 177 2.40 -23.87 -1.32
CA PHE A 177 2.35 -22.40 -1.31
C PHE A 177 1.98 -22.03 0.11
N ASP A 178 2.85 -21.25 0.75
CA ASP A 178 2.68 -20.97 2.17
C ASP A 178 1.35 -20.23 2.35
N ASN A 179 0.43 -20.79 3.12
CA ASN A 179 -0.85 -20.13 3.43
C ASN A 179 -0.63 -18.71 3.97
N LYS A 180 0.54 -18.44 4.57
CA LYS A 180 0.95 -17.08 4.96
C LYS A 180 1.03 -16.12 3.78
N ILE A 181 1.50 -16.55 2.61
CA ILE A 181 1.58 -15.69 1.42
C ILE A 181 0.18 -15.32 0.92
N LEU A 182 -0.76 -16.26 0.96
CA LEU A 182 -2.17 -15.97 0.65
C LEU A 182 -2.78 -14.99 1.65
N ASP A 183 -2.50 -15.18 2.93
CA ASP A 183 -2.98 -14.28 3.97
C ASP A 183 -2.41 -12.86 3.79
N GLU A 184 -1.13 -12.73 3.40
CA GLU A 184 -0.53 -11.43 3.05
C GLU A 184 -1.19 -10.80 1.82
N ILE A 185 -1.44 -11.57 0.75
CA ILE A 185 -2.13 -11.07 -0.45
C ILE A 185 -3.53 -10.59 -0.07
N ARG A 186 -4.28 -11.34 0.74
CA ARG A 186 -5.64 -10.99 1.19
C ARG A 186 -5.73 -9.72 2.02
N LYS A 187 -4.63 -9.26 2.64
CA LYS A 187 -4.62 -7.96 3.34
C LYS A 187 -4.98 -6.80 2.41
N ILE A 188 -4.80 -6.95 1.09
CA ILE A 188 -5.19 -5.91 0.14
C ILE A 188 -6.69 -5.62 0.14
N GLU A 189 -7.54 -6.61 0.42
CA GLU A 189 -9.00 -6.47 0.39
C GLU A 189 -9.49 -5.44 1.41
N ASN A 190 -8.78 -5.33 2.54
CA ASN A 190 -9.08 -4.39 3.62
C ASN A 190 -8.18 -3.15 3.59
N PHE A 191 -7.32 -3.01 2.57
CA PHE A 191 -6.42 -1.88 2.48
C PHE A 191 -7.16 -0.61 2.06
N ASN A 192 -7.05 0.41 2.90
CA ASN A 192 -7.51 1.75 2.60
C ASN A 192 -6.31 2.71 2.67
N CYS A 193 -5.98 3.28 1.52
CA CYS A 193 -4.88 4.21 1.38
C CYS A 193 -5.15 5.45 2.23
N TYR A 194 -4.14 5.84 3.00
CA TYR A 194 -4.26 6.96 3.93
C TYR A 194 -4.59 8.27 3.21
N ASN A 195 -5.74 8.84 3.55
CA ASN A 195 -6.15 10.18 3.15
C ASN A 195 -5.58 11.22 4.12
N CYS A 196 -4.59 11.98 3.68
CA CYS A 196 -3.86 12.95 4.50
C CYS A 196 -4.47 14.36 4.53
N ARG A 197 -5.65 14.56 3.95
CA ARG A 197 -6.24 15.90 3.74
C ARG A 197 -6.49 16.65 5.04
N THR A 198 -6.97 15.97 6.08
CA THR A 198 -7.25 16.57 7.39
C THR A 198 -5.97 17.14 8.01
N GLU A 199 -4.91 16.36 8.04
CA GLU A 199 -3.61 16.77 8.59
C GLU A 199 -2.98 17.88 7.75
N LEU A 200 -3.11 17.80 6.42
CA LEU A 200 -2.66 18.85 5.50
C LEU A 200 -3.34 20.20 5.78
N GLU A 201 -4.66 20.21 5.99
CA GLU A 201 -5.41 21.43 6.28
C GLU A 201 -4.93 22.08 7.60
N VAL A 202 -4.66 21.27 8.63
CA VAL A 202 -4.11 21.77 9.91
C VAL A 202 -2.73 22.38 9.72
N ILE A 203 -1.85 21.71 8.96
CA ILE A 203 -0.48 22.19 8.73
C ILE A 203 -0.49 23.45 7.85
N SER A 204 -1.29 23.51 6.78
CA SER A 204 -1.42 24.69 5.91
C SER A 204 -1.87 25.91 6.69
N ASN A 205 -2.91 25.75 7.52
CA ASN A 205 -3.41 26.83 8.37
C ASN A 205 -2.37 27.39 9.35
N TYR A 206 -1.42 26.56 9.80
CA TYR A 206 -0.33 27.02 10.65
C TYR A 206 0.73 27.78 9.85
N LEU A 207 1.12 27.27 8.69
CA LEU A 207 2.12 27.88 7.81
C LEU A 207 1.65 29.20 7.19
N GLU A 208 0.35 29.41 7.01
CA GLU A 208 -0.19 30.68 6.51
C GLU A 208 -0.23 31.79 7.57
N LYS A 209 -0.19 31.42 8.86
CA LYS A 209 -0.39 32.34 9.99
C LYS A 209 0.90 32.67 10.75
N ASN A 210 2.03 32.06 10.40
CA ASN A 210 3.35 32.25 11.00
C ASN A 210 4.40 32.40 9.90
#